data_AF-A0A932T0N5-F1
#
_entry.id   AF-A0A932T0N5-F1
#
_cell.length_a   1.000
_cell.length_b   1.000
_cell.length_c   1.000
_cell.angle_alpha   90.00
_cell.angle_beta   90.00
_cell.angle_gamma   90.00
#
_symmetry.space_group_name_H-M   'P 1'
#
loop_
_entity.id
_entity.type
_entity.pdbx_description
1 polymer ?
#
loop_
_entity_poly.entity_id
_entity_poly.type
_entity_poly.pdbx_seq_one_letter_code
_entity_poly.pdbx_strand_id
1 'polypeptide(L)'
;MTNTTLYDQHFIPGTQELNEAGRLHLKWILLYAPPQRRTPWVQAGDSAEISQARLANVQQEAAAMAPHCRTMIMLRVCQPYGASAQEVDLVRRAYLASMPEPRISYQAQQGSSTGSSGGSSSGGSGGR
;
A
#
# COMPACT_ATOMS: atom_id res chain seq x y z
N MET A 1 17.90 12.15 -4.64
CA MET A 1 18.77 11.67 -3.53
C MET A 1 17.89 11.10 -2.41
N THR A 2 17.25 9.95 -2.65
CA THR A 2 16.24 9.36 -1.75
C THR A 2 16.46 7.86 -1.49
N ASN A 3 17.39 7.23 -2.21
CA ASN A 3 17.53 5.77 -2.29
C ASN A 3 18.14 5.11 -1.03
N THR A 4 18.45 5.86 0.03
CA THR A 4 18.93 5.33 1.31
C THR A 4 17.94 5.59 2.46
N THR A 5 16.65 5.77 2.13
CA THR A 5 15.60 6.13 3.08
C THR A 5 14.63 4.96 3.28
N LEU A 6 14.40 4.58 4.52
CA LEU A 6 13.40 3.60 4.92
C LEU A 6 12.07 4.31 5.18
N TYR A 7 11.14 4.14 4.22
CA TYR A 7 9.76 4.61 4.28
C TYR A 7 8.80 3.70 5.05
N ASP A 8 7.57 4.17 5.30
CA ASP A 8 6.51 3.43 6.01
C ASP A 8 6.29 2.00 5.50
N GLN A 9 6.36 1.78 4.18
CA GLN A 9 6.19 0.47 3.55
C GLN A 9 7.24 -0.58 3.94
N HIS A 10 8.35 -0.16 4.55
CA HIS A 10 9.38 -1.06 5.05
C HIS A 10 9.13 -1.53 6.49
N PHE A 11 8.08 -1.02 7.13
CA PHE A 11 7.73 -1.32 8.50
C PHE A 11 6.43 -2.11 8.59
N ILE A 12 6.35 -3.00 9.57
CA ILE A 12 5.13 -3.73 9.91
C ILE A 12 4.24 -2.79 10.75
N PRO A 13 2.97 -2.57 10.36
CA PRO A 13 2.04 -1.76 11.15
C PRO A 13 1.85 -2.34 12.55
N GLY A 14 1.85 -1.48 13.58
CA GLY A 14 1.69 -1.89 14.98
C GLY A 14 3.03 -2.14 15.70
N THR A 15 3.91 -3.00 15.16
CA THR A 15 5.19 -3.33 15.81
C THR A 15 6.32 -2.37 15.43
N GLN A 16 6.21 -1.68 14.29
CA GLN A 16 7.27 -0.82 13.74
C GLN A 16 8.59 -1.57 13.47
N GLU A 17 8.53 -2.89 13.34
CA GLU A 17 9.67 -3.72 12.95
C GLU A 17 9.89 -3.70 11.44
N LEU A 18 11.12 -3.95 11.00
CA LEU A 18 11.44 -4.04 9.58
C LEU A 18 10.84 -5.31 8.96
N ASN A 19 10.03 -5.14 7.92
CA ASN A 19 9.59 -6.25 7.09
C ASN A 19 10.74 -6.74 6.16
N GLU A 20 10.49 -7.77 5.38
CA GLU A 20 11.51 -8.36 4.50
C GLU A 20 12.09 -7.35 3.51
N ALA A 21 11.24 -6.54 2.88
CA ALA A 21 11.67 -5.49 1.96
C ALA A 21 12.56 -4.45 2.66
N GLY A 22 12.18 -4.05 3.88
CA GLY A 22 12.95 -3.14 4.72
C GLY A 22 14.32 -3.69 5.10
N ARG A 23 14.39 -4.97 5.49
CA ARG A 23 15.66 -5.64 5.81
C ARG A 23 16.58 -5.72 4.60
N LEU A 24 16.05 -6.09 3.43
CA LEU A 24 16.82 -6.13 2.18
C LEU A 24 17.33 -4.74 1.79
N HIS A 25 16.49 -3.71 1.92
CA HIS A 25 16.88 -2.33 1.62
C HIS A 25 17.96 -1.83 2.59
N LEU A 26 17.81 -2.08 3.89
CA LEU A 26 18.83 -1.76 4.90
C LEU A 26 20.16 -2.46 4.60
N LYS A 27 20.13 -3.76 4.28
CA LYS A 27 21.31 -4.52 3.85
C LYS A 27 21.97 -3.91 2.62
N TRP A 28 21.17 -3.49 1.63
CA TRP A 28 21.68 -2.83 0.44
C TRP A 28 22.39 -1.51 0.77
N ILE A 29 21.79 -0.69 1.63
CA ILE A 29 22.38 0.58 2.08
C ILE A 29 23.72 0.30 2.78
N LEU A 30 23.76 -0.64 3.72
CA LEU A 30 24.96 -0.88 4.53
C LEU A 30 26.13 -1.46 3.74
N LEU A 31 25.85 -2.34 2.76
CA LEU A 31 26.89 -3.08 2.04
C LEU A 31 27.27 -2.45 0.70
N TYR A 32 26.28 -2.00 -0.08
CA TYR A 32 26.48 -1.65 -1.49
C TYR A 32 26.39 -0.15 -1.77
N ALA A 33 25.76 0.65 -0.92
CA ALA A 33 25.67 2.08 -1.16
C ALA A 33 27.08 2.73 -1.15
N PRO A 34 27.36 3.71 -2.02
CA PRO A 34 28.65 4.41 -2.03
C PRO A 34 28.99 5.01 -0.67
N PRO A 35 30.23 4.87 -0.17
CA PRO A 35 30.60 5.31 1.19
C PRO A 35 30.26 6.77 1.49
N GLN A 36 30.38 7.65 0.50
CA GLN A 36 30.10 9.09 0.62
C GLN A 36 28.63 9.42 0.93
N ARG A 37 27.70 8.50 0.67
CA ARG A 37 26.25 8.70 0.89
C ARG A 37 25.60 7.52 1.62
N ARG A 38 26.40 6.73 2.34
CA ARG A 38 25.99 5.53 3.07
C ARG A 38 25.36 5.87 4.41
N THR A 39 24.39 6.78 4.41
CA THR A 39 23.65 7.14 5.61
C THR A 39 22.24 6.59 5.48
N PRO A 40 21.86 5.60 6.31
CA PRO A 40 20.49 5.13 6.39
C PRO A 40 19.63 6.21 7.04
N TRP A 41 18.56 6.61 6.37
CA TRP A 41 17.56 7.53 6.90
C TRP A 41 16.28 6.78 7.21
N VAL A 42 15.62 7.12 8.32
CA VAL A 42 14.34 6.55 8.71
C VAL A 42 13.28 7.63 8.62
N GLN A 43 12.17 7.36 7.94
CA GLN A 43 11.04 8.27 7.89
C GLN A 43 10.43 8.44 9.30
N ALA A 44 10.32 9.69 9.75
CA ALA A 44 9.58 10.03 10.95
C ALA A 44 8.11 9.56 10.81
N GLY A 45 7.61 8.87 11.82
CA GLY A 45 6.21 8.45 11.89
C GLY A 45 5.31 9.56 12.43
N ASP A 46 4.02 9.27 12.54
CA ASP A 46 3.00 10.24 12.96
C ASP A 46 3.16 10.69 14.42
N SER A 47 3.80 9.87 15.26
CA SER A 47 4.14 10.22 16.65
C SER A 47 5.64 10.09 16.92
N ALA A 48 6.07 10.77 17.99
CA ALA A 48 7.44 10.66 18.48
C ALA A 48 7.75 9.23 18.96
N GLU A 49 6.79 8.52 19.56
CA GLU A 49 7.00 7.14 20.01
C GLU A 49 7.21 6.21 18.82
N ILE A 50 6.42 6.36 17.75
CA ILE A 50 6.59 5.57 16.51
C ILE A 50 7.98 5.83 15.91
N SER A 51 8.39 7.09 15.86
CA SER A 51 9.69 7.47 15.31
C SER A 51 10.85 6.87 16.10
N GLN A 52 10.74 6.87 17.44
CA GLN A 52 11.75 6.24 18.32
C GLN A 52 11.77 4.72 18.18
N ALA A 53 10.60 4.08 18.14
CA ALA A 53 10.50 2.63 17.96
C ALA A 53 11.14 2.18 16.64
N ARG A 54 10.85 2.88 15.54
CA ARG A 54 11.48 2.61 14.24
C ARG A 54 12.99 2.76 14.30
N LEU A 55 13.48 3.86 14.89
CA LEU A 55 14.90 4.11 15.00
C LEU A 55 15.62 3.02 15.82
N ALA A 56 15.03 2.60 16.95
CA ALA A 56 15.56 1.52 17.78
C ALA A 56 15.61 0.18 17.01
N ASN A 57 14.50 -0.19 16.35
CA ASN A 57 14.43 -1.43 15.57
C ASN A 57 15.43 -1.45 14.41
N VAL A 58 15.57 -0.33 13.69
CA VAL A 58 16.54 -0.21 12.58
C VAL A 58 17.98 -0.26 13.09
N GLN A 59 18.27 0.35 14.25
CA GLN A 59 19.60 0.27 14.87
C GLN A 59 19.96 -1.15 15.30
N GLN A 60 19.01 -1.86 15.92
CA GLN A 60 19.20 -3.25 16.32
C GLN A 60 19.46 -4.16 15.11
N GLU A 61 18.66 -4.03 14.05
CA GLU A 61 18.82 -4.79 12.81
C GLU A 61 20.13 -4.44 12.10
N ALA A 62 20.51 -3.16 12.05
CA ALA A 62 21.78 -2.74 11.45
C ALA A 62 22.99 -3.30 12.20
N ALA A 63 22.94 -3.33 13.54
CA ALA A 63 23.99 -3.91 14.36
C ALA A 63 24.13 -5.42 14.14
N ALA A 64 23.01 -6.13 13.94
CA ALA A 64 23.01 -7.55 13.61
C ALA A 64 23.56 -7.84 12.20
N MET A 65 23.20 -7.02 11.21
CA MET A 65 23.61 -7.22 9.81
C MET A 65 25.05 -6.80 9.53
N ALA A 66 25.53 -5.73 10.17
CA ALA A 66 26.83 -5.14 9.90
C ALA A 66 27.47 -4.60 11.20
N PRO A 67 27.97 -5.48 12.09
CA PRO A 67 28.49 -5.09 13.41
C PRO A 67 29.70 -4.14 13.33
N HIS A 68 30.40 -4.11 12.20
CA HIS A 68 31.55 -3.23 11.96
C HIS A 68 31.17 -1.90 11.28
N CYS A 69 29.93 -1.75 10.81
CA CYS A 69 29.49 -0.56 10.12
C CYS A 69 28.99 0.48 11.13
N ARG A 70 29.79 1.54 11.37
CA ARG A 70 29.46 2.64 12.30
C ARG A 70 28.66 3.77 11.64
N THR A 71 27.77 3.44 10.71
CA THR A 71 26.96 4.47 10.05
C THR A 71 25.84 4.93 10.98
N MET A 72 25.80 6.24 11.21
CA MET A 72 24.76 6.87 12.02
C MET A 72 23.40 6.77 11.29
N ILE A 73 22.41 6.19 11.97
CA ILE A 73 21.03 6.12 11.50
C ILE A 73 20.30 7.35 12.02
N MET A 74 19.65 8.10 11.12
CA MET A 74 18.98 9.35 11.47
C MET A 74 17.53 9.36 11.04
N LEU A 75 16.70 10.03 11.84
CA LEU A 75 15.33 10.37 11.46
C LEU A 75 15.31 11.49 10.45
N ARG A 76 14.36 11.42 9.52
CA ARG A 76 14.09 12.45 8.54
C ARG A 76 12.59 12.60 8.36
N VAL A 77 12.13 13.84 8.33
CA VAL A 77 10.80 14.16 7.82
C VAL A 77 10.86 14.14 6.29
N CYS A 78 10.19 13.18 5.69
CA CYS A 78 10.14 13.05 4.24
C CYS A 78 8.80 12.47 3.81
N GLN A 79 8.31 12.94 2.67
CA GLN A 79 7.13 12.37 2.05
C GLN A 79 7.50 10.96 1.54
N PRO A 80 6.66 9.94 1.79
CA PRO A 80 6.89 8.61 1.25
C PRO A 80 7.05 8.67 -0.27
N TYR A 81 7.93 7.82 -0.81
CA TYR A 81 8.06 7.69 -2.26
C TYR A 81 6.78 7.05 -2.80
N GLY A 82 5.87 7.90 -3.23
CA GLY A 82 4.56 7.56 -3.72
C GLY A 82 4.09 8.61 -4.71
N ALA A 83 3.26 8.14 -5.63
CA ALA A 83 2.46 8.96 -6.51
C ALA A 83 1.79 10.09 -5.71
N SER A 84 1.80 11.31 -6.26
CA SER A 84 0.98 12.39 -5.71
C SER A 84 -0.47 11.89 -5.53
N ALA A 85 -1.26 12.46 -4.61
CA ALA A 85 -2.66 12.06 -4.43
C ALA A 85 -3.43 12.04 -5.78
N GLN A 86 -3.07 12.96 -6.68
CA GLN A 86 -3.55 13.03 -8.04
C GLN A 86 -3.18 11.81 -8.89
N GLU A 87 -1.94 11.33 -8.82
CA GLU A 87 -1.50 10.15 -9.57
C GLU A 87 -2.13 8.86 -8.99
N VAL A 88 -2.25 8.74 -7.66
CA VAL A 88 -2.98 7.61 -7.05
C VAL A 88 -4.44 7.58 -7.50
N ASP A 89 -5.10 8.74 -7.56
CA ASP A 89 -6.46 8.88 -8.04
C ASP A 89 -6.59 8.53 -9.53
N LEU A 90 -5.66 9.01 -10.36
CA LEU A 90 -5.61 8.65 -11.79
C LEU A 90 -5.44 7.15 -12.01
N VAL A 91 -4.50 6.51 -11.31
CA VAL A 91 -4.27 5.06 -11.39
C VAL A 91 -5.50 4.29 -10.93
N ARG A 92 -6.14 4.71 -9.82
CA ARG A 92 -7.35 4.05 -9.31
C ARG A 92 -8.51 4.18 -10.28
N ARG A 93 -8.73 5.35 -10.88
CA ARG A 93 -9.77 5.56 -11.90
C ARG A 93 -9.49 4.74 -13.15
N ALA A 94 -8.26 4.72 -13.63
CA ALA A 94 -7.87 3.91 -14.79
C ALA A 94 -8.08 2.42 -14.54
N TYR A 95 -7.72 1.94 -13.34
CA TYR A 95 -7.95 0.56 -12.92
C TYR A 95 -9.44 0.21 -12.92
N LEU A 96 -10.28 1.04 -12.31
CA LEU A 96 -11.74 0.84 -12.30
C LEU A 96 -12.35 0.89 -13.72
N ALA A 97 -11.88 1.81 -14.57
CA ALA A 97 -12.34 1.91 -15.96
C ALA A 97 -11.91 0.70 -16.82
N SER A 98 -10.80 0.05 -16.46
CA SER A 98 -10.29 -1.14 -17.17
C SER A 98 -10.97 -2.44 -16.76
N MET A 99 -11.78 -2.44 -15.69
CA MET A 99 -12.46 -3.65 -15.23
C MET A 99 -13.56 -4.05 -16.23
N PRO A 100 -13.55 -5.28 -16.74
CA PRO A 100 -14.65 -5.78 -17.56
C PRO A 100 -15.92 -5.91 -16.72
N GLU A 101 -17.07 -5.68 -17.34
CA GLU A 101 -18.37 -5.82 -16.67
C GLU A 101 -18.52 -7.23 -16.06
N PRO A 102 -19.01 -7.34 -14.81
CA PRO A 102 -19.14 -8.60 -14.11
C PRO A 102 -20.08 -9.54 -14.86
N ARG A 103 -19.55 -10.66 -15.37
CA ARG A 103 -20.35 -11.68 -16.08
C ARG A 103 -20.81 -12.75 -15.12
N ILE A 104 -21.97 -12.54 -14.51
CA ILE A 104 -22.77 -13.61 -13.92
C ILE A 104 -24.04 -13.69 -14.76
N SER A 105 -24.08 -14.64 -15.70
CA SER A 105 -25.31 -15.00 -16.40
C SER A 105 -26.24 -15.70 -15.42
N TYR A 106 -27.17 -14.97 -14.82
CA TYR A 106 -28.29 -15.59 -14.11
C TYR A 106 -29.19 -16.26 -15.15
N GLN A 107 -29.00 -17.57 -15.37
CA GLN A 107 -30.02 -18.37 -16.04
C GLN A 107 -31.12 -18.63 -15.02
N ALA A 108 -32.21 -17.87 -15.11
CA ALA A 108 -33.45 -18.27 -14.47
C ALA A 108 -33.83 -19.65 -15.05
N GLN A 109 -33.68 -20.71 -14.26
CA GLN A 109 -34.14 -22.03 -14.65
C GLN A 109 -35.64 -21.93 -14.88
N GLN A 110 -36.03 -21.98 -16.15
CA GLN A 110 -37.42 -21.91 -16.59
C GLN A 110 -38.11 -23.21 -16.15
N GLY A 111 -38.55 -23.24 -14.89
CA GLY A 111 -39.44 -24.27 -14.39
C GLY A 111 -40.77 -24.12 -15.11
N SER A 112 -41.08 -25.08 -15.97
CA SER A 112 -42.40 -25.27 -16.57
C SER A 112 -43.39 -25.65 -15.46
N SER A 113 -43.96 -24.65 -14.81
CA SER A 113 -45.15 -24.81 -13.96
C SER A 113 -46.34 -24.11 -14.63
N THR A 114 -47.14 -24.92 -15.31
CA THR A 114 -48.56 -24.66 -15.56
C THR A 114 -49.23 -24.29 -14.23
N GLY A 115 -49.69 -23.05 -14.08
CA GLY A 115 -50.37 -22.56 -12.90
C GLY A 115 -51.13 -21.28 -13.23
N SER A 116 -52.46 -21.42 -13.27
CA SER A 116 -53.46 -20.40 -13.60
C SER A 116 -53.61 -19.32 -12.51
N SER A 117 -54.32 -18.24 -12.84
CA SER A 117 -54.85 -17.13 -12.01
C SER A 117 -53.83 -16.05 -11.60
N GLY A 118 -54.14 -14.75 -11.62
CA GLY A 118 -55.37 -14.00 -11.88
C GLY A 118 -54.99 -12.52 -12.10
N GLY A 119 -55.81 -11.79 -12.87
CA GLY A 119 -55.48 -10.45 -13.34
C GLY A 119 -55.70 -9.32 -12.32
N SER A 120 -55.20 -8.12 -12.64
CA SER A 120 -55.91 -6.86 -12.43
C SER A 120 -55.32 -5.77 -13.32
N SER A 121 -56.22 -4.93 -13.82
CA SER A 121 -56.12 -3.89 -14.83
C SER A 121 -55.60 -2.52 -14.33
N SER A 122 -55.24 -1.67 -15.31
CA SER A 122 -55.31 -0.19 -15.38
C SER A 122 -53.94 0.43 -15.73
N GLY A 123 -53.76 1.29 -16.73
CA GLY A 123 -54.68 2.00 -17.62
C GLY A 123 -54.12 3.40 -17.90
N GLY A 124 -53.90 3.74 -19.18
CA GLY A 124 -53.79 5.12 -19.70
C GLY A 124 -52.37 5.68 -19.85
N SER A 125 -52.00 6.53 -20.81
CA SER A 125 -52.37 6.84 -22.22
C SER A 125 -51.79 8.23 -22.52
N GLY A 126 -51.20 8.43 -23.70
CA GLY A 126 -50.92 9.74 -24.31
C GLY A 126 -49.43 10.12 -24.29
N GLY A 127 -48.73 10.38 -25.39
CA GLY A 127 -49.15 10.66 -26.76
C GLY A 127 -48.69 12.07 -27.16
N ARG A 128 -47.76 12.10 -28.13
CA ARG A 128 -47.18 13.23 -28.90
C ARG A 128 -45.89 13.83 -28.39
#